data_AF-A0A9P3KCF8-F1
#
_entry.id   AF-A0A9P3KCF8-F1
#
_cell.length_a   1.000
_cell.length_b   1.000
_cell.length_c   1.000
_cell.angle_alpha   90.00
_cell.angle_beta   90.00
_cell.angle_gamma   90.00
#
_symmetry.space_group_name_H-M   'P 1'
#
loop_
_entity.id
_entity.type
_entity.pdbx_description
1 polymer ?
#
loop_
_entity_poly.entity_id
_entity_poly.type
_entity_poly.pdbx_seq_one_letter_code
_entity_poly.pdbx_strand_id
1 'polypeptide(L)'
;MSLLGTKLAMSSAYHPQTDGQTDRLIQIVEQLLRAACKDEISTWDLHLPVLEFAYNNTTHAATGQTPFFLCYGRHPLMPQKPTASATVTPVTFRLRLPATCKFHNAFHVQLLKPYRDPNTVFTGRQPPPLLPVLVHDEPEYEVESVLAHRRRRNGTVELLIRWKGYDPSEDTWVP
;
A
#
# COMPACT_ATOMS: atom_id res chain seq x y z
N MET A 1 -2.26 21.61 28.07
CA MET A 1 -1.55 20.37 27.71
C MET A 1 -0.09 20.43 28.17
N SER A 2 0.19 20.24 29.47
CA SER A 2 1.57 20.25 30.01
C SER A 2 1.95 18.99 30.78
N LEU A 3 1.05 18.01 30.90
CA LEU A 3 1.26 16.78 31.68
C LEU A 3 2.34 15.85 31.10
N LEU A 4 2.61 15.94 29.79
CA LEU A 4 3.61 15.11 29.08
C LEU A 4 4.75 15.94 28.46
N GLY A 5 4.81 17.26 28.70
CA GLY A 5 5.80 18.15 28.07
C GLY A 5 5.69 18.29 26.55
N THR A 6 4.61 17.80 25.95
CA THR A 6 4.38 17.82 24.50
C THR A 6 3.90 19.19 24.02
N LYS A 7 4.56 19.74 23.00
CA LYS A 7 4.10 20.95 22.29
C LYS A 7 3.13 20.54 21.19
N LEU A 8 1.89 21.02 21.28
CA LEU A 8 0.90 20.81 20.24
C LEU A 8 1.21 21.73 19.06
N ALA A 9 1.60 21.17 17.92
CA ALA A 9 1.66 21.89 16.65
C ALA A 9 0.29 21.76 15.99
N MET A 10 -0.51 22.82 16.01
CA MET A 10 -1.81 22.83 15.33
C MET A 10 -1.58 23.12 13.85
N SER A 11 -2.14 22.30 12.98
CA SER A 11 -2.33 22.69 11.59
C SER A 11 -3.36 23.83 11.53
N SER A 12 -3.15 24.81 10.65
CA SER A 12 -4.15 25.86 10.44
C SER A 12 -5.36 25.28 9.72
N ALA A 13 -6.56 25.70 10.12
CA ALA A 13 -7.80 25.35 9.44
C ALA A 13 -7.71 25.73 7.95
N TYR A 14 -8.14 24.82 7.06
CA TYR A 14 -8.08 25.00 5.60
C TYR A 14 -6.65 25.18 5.03
N HIS A 15 -5.64 24.58 5.67
CA HIS A 15 -4.27 24.55 5.13
C HIS A 15 -3.68 23.13 5.20
N PRO A 16 -3.92 22.29 4.17
CA PRO A 16 -3.44 20.90 4.12
C PRO A 16 -1.91 20.77 4.06
N GLN A 17 -1.20 21.86 3.77
CA GLN A 17 0.24 21.88 3.53
C GLN A 17 1.11 21.43 4.72
N THR A 18 0.54 21.39 5.94
CA THR A 18 1.31 21.09 7.16
C THR A 18 1.44 19.58 7.43
N ASP A 19 0.60 18.72 6.83
CA ASP A 19 0.51 17.29 7.20
C ASP A 19 0.47 16.30 6.01
N GLY A 20 1.13 16.65 4.89
CA GLY A 20 1.10 15.84 3.66
C GLY A 20 1.68 14.41 3.80
N GLN A 21 2.49 14.13 4.83
CA GLN A 21 2.95 12.76 5.13
C GLN A 21 1.82 11.89 5.70
N THR A 22 1.02 12.45 6.61
CA THR A 22 -0.14 11.77 7.18
C THR A 22 -1.23 11.61 6.13
N ASP A 23 -1.45 12.61 5.27
CA ASP A 23 -2.42 12.50 4.18
C ASP A 23 -2.04 11.39 3.20
N ARG A 24 -0.75 11.27 2.85
CA ARG A 24 -0.26 10.19 1.98
C ARG A 24 -0.42 8.81 2.63
N LEU A 25 -0.21 8.70 3.94
CA LEU A 25 -0.48 7.48 4.71
C LEU A 25 -1.97 7.13 4.66
N ILE A 26 -2.85 8.09 4.94
CA ILE A 26 -4.31 7.91 4.96
C ILE A 26 -4.78 7.38 3.61
N GLN A 27 -4.35 7.99 2.50
CA GLN A 27 -4.71 7.55 1.16
C GLN A 27 -4.28 6.10 0.88
N ILE A 28 -3.06 5.72 1.28
CA ILE A 28 -2.57 4.34 1.11
C ILE A 28 -3.43 3.36 1.92
N VAL A 29 -3.74 3.69 3.17
CA VAL A 29 -4.56 2.84 4.05
C VAL A 29 -5.99 2.71 3.50
N GLU A 30 -6.59 3.78 2.99
CA GLU A 30 -7.90 3.74 2.34
C GLU A 30 -7.92 2.81 1.12
N GLN A 31 -6.89 2.88 0.26
CA GLN A 31 -6.77 1.99 -0.90
C GLN A 31 -6.65 0.53 -0.47
N LEU A 32 -5.85 0.24 0.56
CA LEU A 32 -5.69 -1.10 1.11
C LEU A 32 -6.99 -1.62 1.73
N LEU A 33 -7.74 -0.77 2.46
CA LEU A 33 -9.04 -1.11 3.02
C LEU A 33 -10.07 -1.40 1.93
N ARG A 34 -10.13 -0.58 0.86
CA ARG A 34 -11.01 -0.85 -0.30
C ARG A 34 -10.70 -2.19 -0.95
N ALA A 35 -9.43 -2.58 -1.01
CA ALA A 35 -9.03 -3.86 -1.55
C ALA A 35 -9.37 -5.04 -0.62
N ALA A 36 -9.15 -4.88 0.69
CA ALA A 36 -9.40 -5.92 1.69
C ALA A 36 -10.90 -6.17 1.93
N CYS A 37 -11.69 -5.09 1.99
CA CYS A 37 -13.12 -5.12 2.30
C CYS A 37 -14.01 -5.22 1.04
N LYS A 38 -13.46 -5.68 -0.09
CA LYS A 38 -14.19 -5.75 -1.37
C LYS A 38 -15.47 -6.60 -1.26
N ASP A 39 -15.38 -7.71 -0.53
CA ASP A 39 -16.46 -8.69 -0.42
C ASP A 39 -17.42 -8.38 0.74
N GLU A 40 -16.94 -7.75 1.81
CA GLU A 40 -17.73 -7.35 2.96
C GLU A 40 -17.13 -6.11 3.64
N ILE A 41 -17.91 -5.01 3.73
CA ILE A 41 -17.43 -3.73 4.27
C ILE A 41 -17.40 -3.72 5.81
N SER A 42 -18.26 -4.53 6.46
CA SER A 42 -18.40 -4.59 7.92
C SER A 42 -17.15 -5.12 8.64
N THR A 43 -16.23 -5.77 7.93
CA THR A 43 -15.04 -6.43 8.47
C THR A 43 -13.78 -5.54 8.48
N TRP A 44 -13.91 -4.24 8.21
CA TRP A 44 -12.79 -3.30 8.09
C TRP A 44 -11.88 -3.26 9.32
N ASP A 45 -12.47 -3.37 10.51
CA ASP A 45 -11.80 -3.37 11.80
C ASP A 45 -10.89 -4.60 11.98
N LEU A 46 -11.32 -5.76 11.47
CA LEU A 46 -10.54 -6.99 11.46
C LEU A 46 -9.32 -6.92 10.51
N HIS A 47 -9.39 -6.07 9.49
CA HIS A 47 -8.31 -5.90 8.52
C HIS A 47 -7.24 -4.91 8.98
N LEU A 48 -7.56 -3.95 9.86
CA LEU A 48 -6.62 -2.91 10.30
C LEU A 48 -5.27 -3.46 10.80
N PRO A 49 -5.19 -4.47 11.69
CA PRO A 49 -3.89 -4.95 12.18
C PRO A 49 -3.03 -5.55 11.06
N VAL A 50 -3.66 -6.21 10.10
CA VAL A 50 -2.96 -6.80 8.96
C VAL A 50 -2.46 -5.72 8.01
N LEU A 51 -3.26 -4.67 7.77
CA LEU A 51 -2.89 -3.55 6.92
C LEU A 51 -1.78 -2.69 7.53
N GLU A 52 -1.85 -2.41 8.83
CA GLU A 52 -0.79 -1.72 9.58
C GLU A 52 0.53 -2.51 9.47
N PHE A 53 0.49 -3.82 9.69
CA PHE A 53 1.66 -4.67 9.56
C PHE A 53 2.21 -4.67 8.13
N ALA A 54 1.34 -4.80 7.13
CA ALA A 54 1.73 -4.80 5.72
C ALA A 54 2.38 -3.48 5.31
N TYR A 55 1.79 -2.35 5.71
CA TYR A 55 2.35 -1.02 5.47
C TYR A 55 3.72 -0.87 6.13
N ASN A 56 3.82 -1.16 7.44
CA ASN A 56 5.06 -1.03 8.20
C ASN A 56 6.18 -1.95 7.69
N ASN A 57 5.84 -3.04 6.99
CA ASN A 57 6.81 -3.96 6.42
C ASN A 57 7.02 -3.81 4.89
N THR A 58 6.42 -2.80 4.26
CA THR A 58 6.66 -2.48 2.85
C THR A 58 7.85 -1.54 2.73
N THR A 59 8.67 -1.69 1.70
CA THR A 59 9.81 -0.78 1.46
C THR A 59 9.32 0.54 0.86
N HIS A 60 9.70 1.66 1.46
CA HIS A 60 9.33 2.99 0.96
C HIS A 60 10.38 3.52 -0.01
N ALA A 61 9.94 4.06 -1.16
CA ALA A 61 10.84 4.55 -2.20
C ALA A 61 11.75 5.70 -1.72
N ALA A 62 11.27 6.55 -0.81
CA ALA A 62 12.03 7.68 -0.29
C ALA A 62 13.21 7.28 0.60
N THR A 63 13.08 6.18 1.34
CA THR A 63 14.08 5.74 2.34
C THR A 63 14.82 4.48 1.92
N GLY A 64 14.31 3.73 0.93
CA GLY A 64 14.82 2.43 0.53
C GLY A 64 14.68 1.35 1.61
N GLN A 65 13.98 1.64 2.71
CA GLN A 65 13.84 0.78 3.90
C GLN A 65 12.37 0.66 4.32
N THR A 66 12.06 -0.33 5.15
CA THR A 66 10.71 -0.46 5.73
C THR A 66 10.57 0.45 6.96
N PRO A 67 9.40 1.06 7.21
CA PRO A 67 9.16 1.85 8.41
C PRO A 67 9.47 1.07 9.70
N PHE A 68 9.13 -0.22 9.73
CA PHE A 68 9.46 -1.09 10.85
C PHE A 68 10.97 -1.18 11.11
N PHE A 69 11.78 -1.30 10.05
CA PHE A 69 13.24 -1.32 10.20
C PHE A 69 13.76 0.03 10.70
N LEU A 70 13.23 1.15 10.21
CA LEU A 70 13.63 2.48 10.66
C LEU A 70 13.27 2.74 12.13
N CYS A 71 12.13 2.24 12.60
CA CYS A 71 11.70 2.39 13.99
C CYS A 71 12.42 1.44 14.96
N TYR A 72 12.70 0.20 14.54
CA TYR A 72 13.13 -0.87 15.46
C TYR A 72 14.51 -1.47 15.15
N GLY A 73 15.15 -1.08 14.05
CA GLY A 73 16.47 -1.58 13.63
C GLY A 73 16.53 -3.05 13.23
N ARG A 74 15.38 -3.72 13.07
CA ARG A 74 15.27 -5.14 12.68
C ARG A 74 14.01 -5.35 11.86
N HIS A 75 13.98 -6.35 10.97
CA HIS A 75 12.76 -6.73 10.25
C HIS A 75 11.86 -7.63 11.10
N PRO A 76 10.53 -7.58 10.92
CA PRO A 76 9.63 -8.49 11.60
C PRO A 76 9.83 -9.92 11.10
N LEU A 77 9.65 -10.90 11.98
CA LEU A 77 9.70 -12.31 11.61
C LEU A 77 8.46 -12.64 10.79
N MET A 78 8.62 -12.75 9.47
CA MET A 78 7.54 -13.18 8.60
C MET A 78 7.26 -14.68 8.80
N PRO A 79 5.98 -15.09 8.81
CA PRO A 79 5.63 -16.50 8.77
C PRO A 79 6.20 -17.08 7.47
N GLN A 80 7.22 -17.93 7.62
CA GLN A 80 7.83 -18.62 6.48
C GLN A 80 6.76 -19.45 5.79
N LYS A 81 6.73 -19.42 4.46
CA LYS A 81 5.76 -20.19 3.67
C LYS A 81 5.89 -21.68 4.03
N PRO A 82 4.87 -22.30 4.64
CA PRO A 82 4.94 -23.71 4.94
C PRO A 82 4.96 -24.49 3.61
N THR A 83 5.99 -25.30 3.42
CA THR A 83 6.10 -26.14 2.23
C THR A 83 5.39 -27.45 2.52
N ALA A 84 4.48 -27.91 1.66
CA ALA A 84 3.82 -29.19 1.86
C ALA A 84 4.86 -30.33 1.84
N SER A 85 4.85 -31.20 2.85
CA SER A 85 5.90 -32.21 3.01
C SER A 85 5.54 -33.60 2.50
N ALA A 86 4.25 -33.96 2.51
CA ALA A 86 3.67 -35.18 1.94
C ALA A 86 2.23 -35.35 2.47
N THR A 87 1.40 -36.05 1.72
CA THR A 87 0.11 -36.59 2.18
C THR A 87 0.37 -37.78 3.10
N VAL A 88 -0.08 -37.74 4.37
CA VAL A 88 0.12 -38.85 5.33
C VAL A 88 -1.08 -39.81 5.27
N THR A 89 -2.28 -39.26 5.11
CA THR A 89 -3.52 -40.00 4.88
C THR A 89 -4.41 -39.19 3.93
N PRO A 90 -5.48 -39.75 3.34
CA PRO A 90 -6.38 -39.02 2.43
C PRO A 90 -6.99 -37.74 3.04
N VAL A 91 -7.05 -37.68 4.38
CA VAL A 91 -7.69 -36.60 5.14
C VAL A 91 -6.69 -35.76 5.95
N THR A 92 -5.40 -36.11 5.96
CA THR A 92 -4.38 -35.40 6.76
C THR A 92 -3.13 -35.11 5.95
N PHE A 93 -2.78 -33.83 5.90
CA PHE A 93 -1.58 -33.33 5.27
C PHE A 93 -0.55 -32.93 6.32
N ARG A 94 0.72 -33.26 6.05
CA ARG A 94 1.85 -32.82 6.88
C ARG A 94 2.59 -31.67 6.20
N LEU A 95 2.75 -30.57 6.92
CA LEU A 95 3.47 -29.38 6.45
C LEU A 95 4.91 -29.41 6.99
N ARG A 96 5.87 -28.98 6.17
CA ARG A 96 7.20 -28.57 6.67
C ARG A 96 7.04 -27.18 7.25
N LEU A 97 7.04 -27.15 8.59
CA LEU A 97 7.06 -25.92 9.36
C LEU A 97 8.51 -25.58 9.72
N PRO A 98 8.87 -24.29 9.85
CA PRO A 98 10.14 -23.89 10.43
C PRO A 98 10.31 -24.47 11.83
N ALA A 99 11.56 -24.76 12.21
CA ALA A 99 11.90 -25.29 13.54
C ALA A 99 11.49 -24.36 14.69
N THR A 100 11.20 -23.09 14.39
CA THR A 100 10.72 -22.09 15.36
C THR A 100 9.26 -22.27 15.76
N CYS A 101 8.46 -23.03 14.99
CA CYS A 101 7.04 -23.25 15.26
C CYS A 101 6.82 -24.44 16.21
N LYS A 102 6.18 -24.20 17.37
CA LYS A 102 5.90 -25.25 18.38
C LYS A 102 4.58 -26.02 18.18
N PHE A 103 3.79 -25.67 17.16
CA PHE A 103 2.51 -26.34 16.91
C PHE A 103 2.68 -27.60 16.04
N HIS A 104 1.70 -28.49 16.10
CA HIS A 104 1.70 -29.74 15.35
C HIS A 104 1.75 -29.48 13.84
N ASN A 105 2.47 -30.34 13.13
CA ASN A 105 2.71 -30.19 11.70
C ASN A 105 1.76 -31.03 10.82
N ALA A 106 0.77 -31.69 11.42
CA ALA A 106 -0.26 -32.48 10.74
C ALA A 106 -1.62 -31.80 10.87
N PHE A 107 -2.26 -31.54 9.74
CA PHE A 107 -3.52 -30.81 9.67
C PHE A 107 -4.55 -31.60 8.86
N HIS A 108 -5.80 -31.58 9.33
CA HIS A 108 -6.92 -32.11 8.57
C HIS A 108 -7.17 -31.26 7.31
N VAL A 109 -7.53 -31.89 6.19
CA VAL A 109 -7.72 -31.21 4.90
C VAL A 109 -8.72 -30.04 4.97
N GLN A 110 -9.74 -30.11 5.83
CA GLN A 110 -10.72 -29.02 6.00
C GLN A 110 -10.16 -27.76 6.65
N LEU A 111 -9.04 -27.84 7.38
CA LEU A 111 -8.38 -26.68 7.97
C LEU A 111 -7.46 -25.96 6.98
N LEU A 112 -7.23 -26.56 5.81
CA LEU A 112 -6.38 -26.02 4.77
C LEU A 112 -7.22 -25.33 3.70
N LYS A 113 -6.82 -24.11 3.33
CA LYS A 113 -7.37 -23.42 2.15
C LYS A 113 -6.42 -23.61 0.97
N PRO A 114 -6.93 -23.81 -0.27
CA PRO A 114 -6.09 -23.83 -1.45
C PRO A 114 -5.25 -22.56 -1.53
N TYR A 115 -3.93 -22.73 -1.71
CA TYR A 115 -3.03 -21.60 -1.92
C TYR A 115 -3.40 -20.92 -3.25
N ARG A 116 -3.87 -19.68 -3.16
CA ARG A 116 -4.02 -18.79 -4.31
C ARG A 116 -2.82 -17.87 -4.31
N ASP A 117 -2.09 -17.83 -5.43
CA ASP A 117 -1.02 -16.88 -5.58
C ASP A 117 -1.61 -15.47 -5.53
N PRO A 118 -1.23 -14.60 -4.58
CA PRO A 118 -1.72 -13.22 -4.54
C PRO A 118 -1.48 -12.50 -5.87
N ASN A 119 -0.39 -12.81 -6.58
CA ASN A 119 -0.09 -12.23 -7.89
C ASN A 119 -1.08 -12.66 -8.98
N THR A 120 -1.79 -13.77 -8.79
CA THR A 120 -2.87 -14.21 -9.71
C THR A 120 -4.21 -13.52 -9.45
N VAL A 121 -4.42 -12.93 -8.27
CA VAL A 121 -5.68 -12.23 -7.91
C VAL A 121 -5.70 -10.79 -8.44
N PHE A 122 -4.52 -10.22 -8.73
CA PHE A 122 -4.37 -8.85 -9.22
C PHE A 122 -3.95 -8.78 -10.70
N THR A 123 -4.08 -9.86 -11.48
CA THR A 123 -3.78 -9.80 -12.92
C THR A 123 -4.61 -8.70 -13.60
N GLY A 124 -3.93 -7.66 -14.10
CA GLY A 124 -4.58 -6.51 -14.75
C GLY A 124 -5.14 -5.45 -13.81
N ARG A 125 -5.06 -5.61 -12.49
CA ARG A 125 -5.31 -4.50 -11.55
C ARG A 125 -4.06 -3.63 -11.51
N GLN A 126 -4.07 -2.52 -12.23
CA GLN A 126 -3.24 -1.41 -11.81
C GLN A 126 -3.81 -0.89 -10.48
N PRO A 127 -2.98 -0.67 -9.44
CA PRO A 127 -3.43 0.09 -8.29
C PRO A 127 -4.02 1.40 -8.83
N PRO A 128 -5.19 1.85 -8.32
CA PRO A 128 -5.71 3.14 -8.73
C PRO A 128 -4.59 4.17 -8.53
N PRO A 129 -4.38 5.09 -9.49
CA PRO A 129 -3.37 6.12 -9.36
C PRO A 129 -3.48 6.74 -7.96
N LEU A 130 -2.33 6.99 -7.32
CA LEU A 130 -2.32 7.75 -6.08
C LEU A 130 -3.08 9.05 -6.34
N LEU A 131 -4.05 9.38 -5.48
CA LEU A 131 -4.81 10.61 -5.62
C LEU A 131 -3.81 11.80 -5.69
N PRO A 132 -4.11 12.84 -6.48
CA PRO A 132 -3.22 13.99 -6.59
C PRO A 132 -2.93 14.57 -5.21
N VAL A 133 -1.69 14.97 -5.00
CA VAL A 133 -1.26 15.62 -3.76
C VAL A 133 -1.93 16.99 -3.74
N LEU A 134 -2.68 17.33 -2.69
CA LEU A 134 -3.22 18.69 -2.56
C LEU A 134 -2.09 19.61 -2.11
N VAL A 135 -1.65 20.51 -2.99
CA VAL A 135 -0.67 21.54 -2.68
C VAL A 135 -1.35 22.88 -2.93
N HIS A 136 -1.56 23.66 -1.86
CA HIS A 136 -2.37 24.89 -1.87
C HIS A 136 -3.83 24.69 -2.32
N ASP A 137 -4.47 23.58 -1.92
CA ASP A 137 -5.84 23.19 -2.32
C ASP A 137 -6.04 22.89 -3.82
N GLU A 138 -4.95 22.85 -4.60
CA GLU A 138 -4.95 22.42 -5.99
C GLU A 138 -4.35 21.01 -6.10
N PRO A 139 -4.92 20.14 -6.96
CA PRO A 139 -4.38 18.81 -7.19
C PRO A 139 -3.05 18.88 -7.96
N GLU A 140 -1.94 18.56 -7.29
CA GLU A 140 -0.63 18.33 -7.91
C GLU A 140 -0.43 16.86 -8.26
N TYR A 141 -0.02 16.62 -9.50
CA TYR A 141 0.24 15.29 -10.06
C TYR A 141 1.74 15.12 -10.30
N GLU A 142 2.29 13.94 -10.01
CA GLU A 142 3.69 13.64 -10.32
C GLU A 142 3.84 13.37 -11.83
N VAL A 143 4.72 14.12 -12.50
CA VAL A 143 5.04 13.95 -13.92
C VAL A 143 5.88 12.68 -14.11
N GLU A 144 5.42 11.76 -14.95
CA GLU A 144 6.22 10.61 -15.38
C GLU A 144 7.11 10.97 -16.57
N SER A 145 6.52 11.61 -17.60
CA SER A 145 7.27 12.05 -18.78
C SER A 145 6.55 13.16 -19.54
N VAL A 146 7.31 13.92 -20.32
CA VAL A 146 6.79 14.91 -21.28
C VAL A 146 6.74 14.24 -22.65
N LEU A 147 5.53 14.04 -23.18
CA LEU A 147 5.31 13.31 -24.44
C LEU A 147 5.42 14.22 -25.66
N ALA A 148 5.01 15.49 -25.53
CA ALA A 148 5.04 16.46 -26.61
C ALA A 148 5.05 17.90 -26.07
N HIS A 149 5.41 18.84 -26.93
CA HIS A 149 5.22 20.28 -26.68
C HIS A 149 4.55 20.92 -27.90
N ARG A 150 3.69 21.92 -27.68
CA ARG A 150 3.06 22.70 -28.76
C ARG A 150 3.03 24.17 -28.39
N ARG A 151 3.07 25.03 -29.41
CA ARG A 151 2.91 26.49 -29.23
C ARG A 151 1.53 26.92 -29.68
N ARG A 152 0.78 27.56 -28.79
CA ARG A 152 -0.51 28.18 -29.15
C ARG A 152 -0.29 29.49 -29.89
N ARG A 153 -1.32 29.94 -30.62
CA ARG A 153 -1.31 31.19 -31.39
C ARG A 153 -1.05 32.44 -30.54
N ASN A 154 -1.32 32.37 -29.24
CA ASN A 154 -1.05 33.44 -28.26
C ASN A 154 0.39 33.43 -27.71
N GLY A 155 1.26 32.52 -28.19
CA GLY A 155 2.66 32.39 -27.74
C GLY A 155 2.89 31.44 -26.56
N THR A 156 1.83 30.99 -25.87
CA THR A 156 1.93 30.02 -24.77
C THR A 156 2.44 28.67 -25.26
N VAL A 157 3.43 28.10 -24.58
CA VAL A 157 3.89 26.73 -24.80
C VAL A 157 3.02 25.83 -23.92
N GLU A 158 2.50 24.74 -24.47
CA GLU A 158 1.87 23.69 -23.67
C GLU A 158 2.69 22.41 -23.81
N LEU A 159 2.78 21.65 -22.72
CA LEU A 159 3.41 20.34 -22.65
C LEU A 159 2.32 19.28 -22.49
N LEU A 160 2.41 18.20 -23.26
CA LEU A 160 1.59 17.01 -23.05
C LEU A 160 2.29 16.15 -22.00
N ILE A 161 1.65 15.97 -20.85
CA ILE A 161 2.24 15.28 -19.72
C ILE A 161 1.62 13.88 -19.58
N ARG A 162 2.50 12.87 -19.43
CA ARG A 162 2.15 11.56 -18.87
C ARG A 162 2.23 11.66 -17.35
N TRP A 163 1.12 11.38 -16.68
CA TRP A 163 1.05 11.39 -15.22
C TRP A 163 1.42 10.03 -14.65
N LYS A 164 2.26 10.03 -13.61
CA LYS A 164 2.78 8.80 -13.02
C LYS A 164 1.67 7.98 -12.37
N GLY A 165 1.50 6.76 -12.86
CA GLY A 165 0.49 5.82 -12.35
C GLY A 165 -0.92 6.03 -12.90
N TYR A 166 -1.09 6.90 -13.89
CA TYR A 166 -2.35 7.10 -14.62
C TYR A 166 -2.28 6.44 -16.00
N ASP A 167 -3.44 6.07 -16.55
CA ASP A 167 -3.54 5.50 -17.90
C ASP A 167 -3.15 6.56 -18.95
N PRO A 168 -2.55 6.17 -20.09
CA PRO A 168 -2.33 7.08 -21.23
C PRO A 168 -3.55 7.87 -21.69
N SER A 169 -4.78 7.41 -21.43
CA SER A 169 -5.99 8.16 -21.72
C SER A 169 -6.14 9.45 -20.89
N GLU A 170 -5.44 9.54 -19.76
CA GLU A 170 -5.44 10.68 -18.85
C GLU A 170 -4.32 11.70 -19.18
N ASP A 171 -3.59 11.52 -20.29
CA ASP A 171 -2.55 12.46 -20.73
C ASP A 171 -3.17 13.83 -21.08
N THR A 172 -2.73 14.89 -20.40
CA THR A 172 -3.29 16.24 -20.58
C THR A 172 -2.25 17.28 -21.00
N TRP A 173 -2.72 18.29 -21.76
CA TRP A 173 -1.91 19.45 -22.13
C TRP A 173 -1.95 20.48 -21.01
N VAL A 174 -0.79 20.79 -20.43
CA VAL A 174 -0.62 21.83 -19.42
C VAL A 174 0.24 22.99 -19.94
N PRO A 175 -0.11 24.24 -19.62
CA PRO A 175 0.64 25.44 -20.03
C PRO A 175 1.99 25.61 -19.31
#